data_AF-A0A6L5WLS9-F1
#
_entry.id   AF-A0A6L5WLS9-F1
#
_cell.length_a   1.000
_cell.length_b   1.000
_cell.length_c   1.000
_cell.angle_alpha   90.00
_cell.angle_beta   90.00
_cell.angle_gamma   90.00
#
_symmetry.space_group_name_H-M   'P 1'
#
loop_
_entity.id
_entity.type
_entity.pdbx_description
1 polymer ?
#
loop_
_entity_poly.entity_id
_entity_poly.type
_entity_poly.pdbx_seq_one_letter_code
_entity_poly.pdbx_strand_id
1 'polypeptide(L)'
;MLRYILIVMFIKYFYCVILGINLRPGIFAENNFELMFILILFYLEYILLDNKINLLNTFLLVCIFILSGSRSGIASLGFLFFMMYGFKFDEKFLIRFSFIILIFAASIFIFIERGQTIAQIDRFKFLMLFLYDIRDWNLMDFLLGSSGALKPLSDFTCNKLFFYELFSHKSDEICYSVAYHSYILRAIFDHGLIGLLFICVFYLYILKLSKFSILQCLNILGVILLNSLSVSAFNNVFVIMAVIFLLGVDRSAGYIKKSK
;
A
#
# COMPACT_ATOMS: atom_id res chain seq x y z
N MET A 1 11.05 16.24 11.21
CA MET A 1 9.60 16.17 10.91
C MET A 1 9.04 14.78 11.16
N LEU A 2 9.61 13.72 10.55
CA LEU A 2 9.14 12.33 10.68
C LEU A 2 8.90 11.87 12.12
N ARG A 3 9.84 12.15 13.03
CA ARG A 3 9.71 11.78 14.46
C ARG A 3 8.40 12.29 15.08
N TYR A 4 8.04 13.54 14.83
CA TYR A 4 6.80 14.11 15.40
C TYR A 4 5.57 13.38 14.84
N ILE A 5 5.55 13.09 13.55
CA ILE A 5 4.46 12.34 12.93
C ILE A 5 4.36 10.93 13.53
N LEU A 6 5.49 10.23 13.69
CA LEU A 6 5.54 8.91 14.32
C LEU A 6 5.03 8.94 15.75
N ILE A 7 5.42 9.93 16.56
CA ILE A 7 4.94 10.04 17.94
C ILE A 7 3.42 10.26 17.98
N VAL A 8 2.90 11.18 17.17
CA VAL A 8 1.46 11.47 17.12
C VAL A 8 0.66 10.25 16.64
N MET A 9 1.13 9.57 15.60
CA MET A 9 0.54 8.31 15.13
C MET A 9 0.58 7.24 16.22
N PHE A 10 1.73 7.04 16.85
CA PHE A 10 1.87 6.05 17.90
C PHE A 10 0.89 6.29 19.06
N ILE A 11 0.82 7.54 19.58
CA ILE A 11 -0.10 7.91 20.64
C ILE A 11 -1.55 7.62 20.23
N LYS A 12 -1.95 8.00 19.02
CA LYS A 12 -3.33 7.78 18.54
C LYS A 12 -3.65 6.29 18.41
N TYR A 13 -2.78 5.52 17.77
CA TYR A 13 -2.99 4.08 17.57
C TYR A 13 -3.02 3.34 18.91
N PHE A 14 -2.10 3.67 19.82
CA PHE A 14 -2.04 3.10 21.15
C PHE A 14 -3.30 3.40 21.97
N TYR A 15 -3.75 4.67 21.98
CA TYR A 15 -4.97 5.10 22.66
C TYR A 15 -6.22 4.36 22.16
N CYS A 16 -6.38 4.23 20.83
CA CYS A 16 -7.53 3.53 20.26
C CYS A 16 -7.53 2.03 20.57
N VAL A 17 -6.36 1.38 20.57
CA VAL A 17 -6.24 -0.03 20.95
C VAL A 17 -6.59 -0.23 22.42
N ILE A 18 -6.07 0.60 23.33
CA ILE A 18 -6.35 0.48 24.78
C ILE A 18 -7.82 0.70 25.10
N LEU A 19 -8.45 1.69 24.49
CA LEU A 19 -9.84 2.00 24.76
C LEU A 19 -10.83 1.08 24.03
N GLY A 20 -10.34 0.09 23.27
CA GLY A 20 -11.20 -0.81 22.50
C GLY A 20 -12.07 -0.05 21.50
N ILE A 21 -11.62 1.12 21.03
CA ILE A 21 -12.36 1.91 20.04
C ILE A 21 -12.26 1.13 18.74
N ASN A 22 -13.30 0.36 18.41
CA ASN A 22 -13.40 -0.51 17.24
C ASN A 22 -13.36 0.24 15.88
N LEU A 23 -13.32 1.57 15.91
CA LEU A 23 -12.96 2.38 14.76
C LEU A 23 -11.44 2.31 14.59
N ARG A 24 -11.01 1.60 13.55
CA ARG A 24 -9.61 1.52 13.14
C ARG A 24 -8.93 2.89 13.31
N PRO A 25 -7.88 3.00 14.14
CA PRO A 25 -7.26 4.29 14.43
C PRO A 25 -6.64 4.88 13.19
N GLY A 26 -7.26 5.89 12.59
CA GLY A 26 -6.65 6.70 11.52
C GLY A 26 -6.52 8.14 11.98
N ILE A 27 -5.35 8.78 11.81
CA ILE A 27 -5.26 10.24 11.91
C ILE A 27 -6.11 10.89 10.81
N PHE A 28 -6.24 10.23 9.66
CA PHE A 28 -6.83 10.68 8.42
C PHE A 28 -7.87 9.70 7.81
N ALA A 29 -8.69 9.08 8.65
CA ALA A 29 -9.87 8.26 8.28
C ALA A 29 -9.62 6.84 7.71
N GLU A 30 -8.49 6.53 7.06
CA GLU A 30 -8.22 5.19 6.51
C GLU A 30 -6.77 4.68 6.72
N ASN A 31 -6.61 3.76 7.67
CA ASN A 31 -5.31 3.26 8.16
C ASN A 31 -4.31 2.85 7.07
N ASN A 32 -4.76 2.22 5.98
CA ASN A 32 -3.84 1.67 4.99
C ASN A 32 -3.10 2.74 4.19
N PHE A 33 -3.71 3.92 4.00
CA PHE A 33 -3.09 4.98 3.23
C PHE A 33 -2.05 5.76 4.04
N GLU A 34 -2.33 5.99 5.32
CA GLU A 34 -1.43 6.68 6.25
C GLU A 34 -0.15 5.88 6.49
N LEU A 35 -0.28 4.56 6.65
CA LEU A 35 0.85 3.65 6.82
C LEU A 35 1.79 3.68 5.61
N MET A 36 1.23 3.65 4.41
CA MET A 36 2.02 3.75 3.19
C MET A 36 2.73 5.11 3.09
N PHE A 37 2.05 6.22 3.40
CA PHE A 37 2.66 7.55 3.42
C PHE A 37 3.84 7.63 4.40
N ILE A 38 3.65 7.20 5.66
CA ILE A 38 4.71 7.27 6.67
C ILE A 38 5.87 6.32 6.34
N LEU A 39 5.61 5.20 5.69
CA LEU A 39 6.64 4.27 5.22
C LEU A 39 7.51 4.87 4.11
N ILE A 40 6.90 5.58 3.15
CA ILE A 40 7.63 6.29 2.09
C ILE A 40 8.42 7.47 2.69
N LEU A 41 7.87 8.21 3.65
CA LEU A 41 8.61 9.26 4.36
C LEU A 41 9.80 8.70 5.15
N PHE A 42 9.62 7.55 5.81
CA PHE A 42 10.70 6.87 6.50
C PHE A 42 11.82 6.46 5.53
N TYR A 43 11.45 5.91 4.37
CA TYR A 43 12.39 5.60 3.31
C TYR A 43 13.13 6.84 2.81
N LEU A 44 12.42 7.96 2.65
CA LEU A 44 13.01 9.24 2.27
C LEU A 44 14.04 9.72 3.30
N GLU A 45 13.67 9.77 4.58
CA GLU A 45 14.54 10.33 5.61
C GLU A 45 15.83 9.51 5.80
N TYR A 46 15.76 8.17 5.78
CA TYR A 46 16.89 7.33 6.15
C TYR A 46 17.68 6.75 4.98
N ILE A 47 17.05 6.52 3.83
CA ILE A 47 17.75 5.92 2.68
C ILE A 47 18.11 6.98 1.66
N LEU A 48 17.17 7.87 1.33
CA LEU A 48 17.37 8.82 0.25
C LEU A 48 18.16 10.05 0.68
N LEU A 49 18.02 10.48 1.94
CA LEU A 49 18.80 11.57 2.53
C LEU A 49 20.06 11.08 3.28
N ASP A 50 20.35 9.77 3.25
CA ASP A 50 21.52 9.14 3.91
C ASP A 50 21.68 9.49 5.40
N ASN A 51 20.57 9.74 6.10
CA ASN A 51 20.62 9.96 7.54
C ASN A 51 20.85 8.64 8.27
N LYS A 52 21.59 8.71 9.39
CA LYS A 52 21.77 7.53 10.26
C LYS A 52 20.42 7.03 10.74
N ILE A 53 20.15 5.75 10.50
CA ILE A 53 18.94 5.07 10.97
C ILE A 53 18.80 5.28 12.47
N ASN A 54 17.67 5.87 12.86
CA ASN A 54 17.35 6.10 14.25
C ASN A 54 16.52 4.93 14.79
N LEU A 55 17.03 4.25 15.81
CA LEU A 55 16.38 3.09 16.41
C LEU A 55 15.01 3.42 17.00
N LEU A 56 14.85 4.59 17.64
CA LEU A 56 13.56 5.02 18.19
C LEU A 56 12.52 5.21 17.09
N ASN A 57 12.88 5.90 16.00
CA ASN A 57 11.95 6.11 14.88
C ASN A 57 11.60 4.77 14.19
N THR A 58 12.56 3.87 14.06
CA THR A 58 12.35 2.51 13.52
C THR A 58 11.40 1.71 14.41
N PHE A 59 11.62 1.74 15.73
CA PHE A 59 10.77 1.08 16.72
C PHE A 59 9.34 1.63 16.69
N LEU A 60 9.18 2.96 16.72
CA LEU A 60 7.87 3.61 16.62
C LEU A 60 7.13 3.20 15.34
N LEU A 61 7.82 3.19 14.20
CA LEU A 61 7.25 2.75 12.93
C LEU A 61 6.73 1.31 13.03
N VAL A 62 7.54 0.38 13.51
CA VAL A 62 7.14 -1.03 13.67
C VAL A 62 5.93 -1.15 14.60
N CYS A 63 5.93 -0.45 15.75
CA CYS A 63 4.80 -0.46 16.67
C CYS A 63 3.52 0.07 16.03
N ILE A 64 3.57 1.18 15.28
CA ILE A 64 2.40 1.73 14.57
C ILE A 64 1.82 0.70 13.60
N PHE A 65 2.67 0.02 12.83
CA PHE A 65 2.24 -0.99 11.88
C PHE A 65 1.61 -2.20 12.54
N ILE A 66 2.14 -2.66 13.68
CA ILE A 66 1.56 -3.76 14.45
C ILE A 66 0.21 -3.32 15.04
N LEU A 67 0.17 -2.19 15.74
CA LEU A 67 -1.05 -1.63 16.34
C LEU A 67 -2.14 -1.33 15.30
N SER A 68 -1.75 -1.07 14.05
CA SER A 68 -2.72 -0.85 12.97
C SER A 68 -3.55 -2.08 12.59
N GLY A 69 -3.03 -3.28 12.88
CA GLY A 69 -3.62 -4.54 12.42
C GLY A 69 -3.73 -4.67 10.89
N SER A 70 -2.97 -3.87 10.11
CA SER A 70 -3.05 -3.86 8.66
C SER A 70 -2.17 -4.94 8.02
N ARG A 71 -2.81 -5.94 7.39
CA ARG A 71 -2.13 -7.00 6.63
C ARG A 71 -1.25 -6.45 5.50
N SER A 72 -1.76 -5.50 4.72
CA SER A 72 -1.01 -4.89 3.61
C SER A 72 0.04 -3.89 4.09
N GLY A 73 -0.23 -3.19 5.20
CA GLY A 73 0.76 -2.36 5.86
C GLY A 73 1.97 -3.20 6.27
N ILE A 74 1.76 -4.29 7.00
CA ILE A 74 2.85 -5.16 7.46
C ILE A 74 3.58 -5.83 6.30
N ALA A 75 2.87 -6.26 5.25
CA ALA A 75 3.51 -6.76 4.02
C ALA A 75 4.41 -5.70 3.37
N SER A 76 3.95 -4.44 3.31
CA SER A 76 4.72 -3.32 2.75
C SER A 76 5.94 -2.97 3.62
N LEU A 77 5.79 -3.01 4.95
CA LEU A 77 6.88 -2.82 5.90
C LEU A 77 7.94 -3.91 5.75
N GLY A 78 7.51 -5.17 5.71
CA GLY A 78 8.37 -6.32 5.50
C GLY A 78 9.11 -6.26 4.17
N PHE A 79 8.40 -5.90 3.09
CA PHE A 79 9.01 -5.66 1.78
C PHE A 79 10.09 -4.57 1.85
N LEU A 80 9.79 -3.41 2.43
CA LEU A 80 10.77 -2.32 2.52
C LEU A 80 12.01 -2.72 3.32
N PHE A 81 11.82 -3.35 4.48
CA PHE A 81 12.93 -3.80 5.33
C PHE A 81 13.76 -4.88 4.65
N PHE A 82 13.12 -5.81 3.95
CA PHE A 82 13.80 -6.81 3.13
C PHE A 82 14.64 -6.15 2.03
N MET A 83 14.11 -5.16 1.33
CA MET A 83 14.87 -4.45 0.29
C MET A 83 16.00 -3.58 0.85
N MET A 84 15.83 -3.02 2.05
CA MET A 84 16.86 -2.19 2.71
C MET A 84 18.00 -3.02 3.31
N TYR A 85 17.68 -4.16 3.91
CA TYR A 85 18.60 -4.92 4.76
C TYR A 85 18.94 -6.32 4.22
N GLY A 86 18.24 -6.76 3.19
CA GLY A 86 18.40 -8.09 2.58
C GLY A 86 19.84 -8.35 2.15
N PHE A 87 20.31 -9.55 2.46
CA PHE A 87 21.56 -10.16 1.99
C PHE A 87 22.88 -9.44 2.31
N LYS A 88 22.89 -8.45 3.21
CA LYS A 88 24.15 -7.90 3.74
C LYS A 88 24.48 -8.60 5.05
N PHE A 89 25.42 -9.55 5.06
CA PHE A 89 25.90 -10.19 6.29
C PHE A 89 26.98 -9.31 6.93
N ASP A 90 26.61 -8.55 7.96
CA ASP A 90 27.53 -7.72 8.76
C ASP A 90 27.26 -7.93 10.27
N GLU A 91 28.03 -7.27 11.15
CA GLU A 91 27.87 -7.38 12.61
C GLU A 91 26.47 -6.96 13.11
N LYS A 92 25.74 -6.16 12.34
CA LYS A 92 24.36 -5.73 12.62
C LYS A 92 23.33 -6.65 11.98
N PHE A 93 23.74 -7.76 11.36
CA PHE A 93 22.84 -8.74 10.74
C PHE A 93 21.86 -9.30 11.75
N LEU A 94 22.30 -9.67 12.95
CA LEU A 94 21.44 -10.24 14.00
C LEU A 94 20.31 -9.29 14.41
N ILE A 95 20.60 -8.00 14.56
CA ILE A 95 19.59 -6.98 14.89
C ILE A 95 18.60 -6.83 13.73
N ARG A 96 19.07 -6.80 12.48
CA ARG A 96 18.20 -6.67 11.31
C ARG A 96 17.34 -7.93 11.12
N PHE A 97 17.90 -9.10 11.37
CA PHE A 97 17.22 -10.39 11.31
C PHE A 97 16.15 -10.51 12.40
N SER A 98 16.39 -9.99 13.62
CA SER A 98 15.38 -9.99 14.68
C SER A 98 14.17 -9.11 14.33
N PHE A 99 14.36 -7.97 13.65
CA PHE A 99 13.25 -7.19 13.12
C PHE A 99 12.45 -7.94 12.04
N ILE A 100 13.11 -8.66 11.14
CA ILE A 100 12.43 -9.48 10.13
C ILE A 100 11.59 -10.58 10.80
N ILE A 101 12.16 -11.28 11.78
CA ILE A 101 11.44 -12.29 12.57
C ILE A 101 10.23 -11.65 13.28
N LEU A 102 10.40 -10.49 13.88
CA LEU A 102 9.31 -9.77 14.56
C LEU A 102 8.18 -9.41 13.60
N ILE A 103 8.51 -8.89 12.41
CA ILE A 103 7.52 -8.57 11.36
C ILE A 103 6.80 -9.84 10.90
N PHE A 104 7.53 -10.94 10.73
CA PHE A 104 6.96 -12.22 10.32
C PHE A 104 6.03 -12.80 11.42
N ALA A 105 6.46 -12.77 12.67
CA ALA A 105 5.64 -13.19 13.81
C ALA A 105 4.39 -12.32 13.97
N ALA A 106 4.52 -11.00 13.83
CA ALA A 106 3.38 -10.07 13.85
C ALA A 106 2.41 -10.34 12.70
N SER A 107 2.92 -10.69 11.51
CA SER A 107 2.09 -11.11 10.37
C SER A 107 1.26 -12.33 10.75
N ILE A 108 1.91 -13.39 11.26
CA ILE A 108 1.23 -14.62 11.69
C ILE A 108 0.17 -14.32 12.77
N PHE A 109 0.54 -13.54 13.80
CA PHE A 109 -0.37 -13.17 14.87
C PHE A 109 -1.63 -12.48 14.35
N ILE A 110 -1.49 -11.47 13.48
CA ILE A 110 -2.62 -10.73 12.90
C ILE A 110 -3.47 -11.61 11.99
N PHE A 111 -2.87 -12.60 11.32
CA PHE A 111 -3.62 -13.59 10.55
C PHE A 111 -4.44 -14.52 11.46
N ILE A 112 -3.87 -15.00 12.57
CA ILE A 112 -4.53 -15.91 13.52
C ILE A 112 -5.64 -15.20 14.29
N GLU A 113 -5.37 -14.02 14.86
CA GLU A 113 -6.33 -13.25 15.68
C GLU A 113 -7.64 -12.99 14.92
N ARG A 114 -7.56 -12.83 13.60
CA ARG A 114 -8.75 -12.56 12.79
C ARG A 114 -9.59 -13.79 12.48
N GLY A 115 -9.11 -15.00 12.73
CA GLY A 115 -9.91 -16.23 12.65
C GLY A 115 -10.64 -16.48 11.32
N GLN A 116 -10.25 -15.81 10.23
CA GLN A 116 -10.97 -15.88 8.95
C GLN A 116 -10.50 -17.08 8.14
N THR A 117 -11.43 -17.94 7.73
CA THR A 117 -11.19 -18.88 6.61
C THR A 117 -10.92 -18.07 5.34
N ILE A 118 -10.13 -18.60 4.40
CA ILE A 118 -9.70 -17.89 3.18
C ILE A 118 -10.90 -17.30 2.42
N ALA A 119 -12.04 -18.00 2.42
CA ALA A 119 -13.28 -17.59 1.78
C ALA A 119 -13.99 -16.37 2.43
N GLN A 120 -13.71 -16.08 3.70
CA GLN A 120 -14.27 -14.94 4.44
C GLN A 120 -13.41 -13.68 4.35
N ILE A 121 -12.27 -13.74 3.66
CA ILE A 121 -11.43 -12.58 3.42
C ILE A 121 -12.08 -11.76 2.30
N ASP A 122 -12.53 -10.54 2.61
CA ASP A 122 -13.16 -9.62 1.64
C ASP A 122 -12.40 -9.53 0.31
N ARG A 123 -11.06 -9.51 0.37
CA ARG A 123 -10.19 -9.44 -0.81
C ARG A 123 -10.28 -10.67 -1.72
N PHE A 124 -10.43 -11.85 -1.12
CA PHE A 124 -10.66 -13.08 -1.90
C PHE A 124 -12.04 -13.03 -2.53
N LYS A 125 -13.06 -12.57 -1.80
CA LYS A 125 -14.40 -12.34 -2.35
C LYS A 125 -14.37 -11.35 -3.53
N PHE A 126 -13.65 -10.23 -3.41
CA PHE A 126 -13.49 -9.25 -4.49
C PHE A 126 -12.79 -9.86 -5.70
N LEU A 127 -11.73 -10.65 -5.50
CA LEU A 127 -11.05 -11.36 -6.58
C LEU A 127 -12.00 -12.34 -7.29
N MET A 128 -12.79 -13.12 -6.54
CA MET A 128 -13.72 -14.09 -7.15
C MET A 128 -14.83 -13.40 -7.94
N LEU A 129 -15.36 -12.28 -7.45
CA LEU A 129 -16.36 -11.49 -8.17
C LEU A 129 -15.76 -10.81 -9.41
N PHE A 130 -14.52 -10.32 -9.31
CA PHE A 130 -13.77 -9.84 -10.47
C PHE A 130 -13.61 -10.93 -11.53
N LEU A 131 -13.13 -12.12 -11.15
CA LEU A 131 -12.98 -13.26 -12.07
C LEU A 131 -14.30 -13.68 -12.71
N TYR A 132 -15.43 -13.54 -11.99
CA TYR A 132 -16.75 -13.76 -12.53
C TYR A 132 -17.10 -12.74 -13.63
N ASP A 133 -16.87 -11.44 -13.39
CA ASP A 133 -17.19 -10.38 -14.35
C ASP A 133 -16.30 -10.40 -15.60
N ILE A 134 -15.09 -10.94 -15.49
CA ILE A 134 -14.14 -11.04 -16.60
C ILE A 134 -14.11 -12.41 -17.28
N ARG A 135 -14.99 -13.35 -16.89
CA ARG A 135 -14.94 -14.74 -17.38
C ARG A 135 -15.07 -14.87 -18.90
N ASP A 136 -15.81 -13.94 -19.51
CA ASP A 136 -16.13 -13.92 -20.94
C ASP A 136 -15.22 -12.94 -21.72
N TRP A 137 -14.17 -12.43 -21.09
CA TRP A 137 -13.23 -11.51 -21.72
C TRP A 137 -12.38 -12.21 -22.78
N ASN A 138 -12.23 -11.55 -23.92
CA ASN A 138 -11.23 -11.92 -24.91
C ASN A 138 -9.87 -11.26 -24.58
N LEU A 139 -8.83 -11.62 -25.34
CA LEU A 139 -7.48 -11.07 -25.13
C LEU A 139 -7.44 -9.54 -25.18
N MET A 140 -8.25 -8.91 -26.03
CA MET A 140 -8.29 -7.46 -26.17
C MET A 140 -8.89 -6.80 -24.93
N ASP A 141 -9.95 -7.38 -24.37
CA ASP A 141 -10.55 -6.92 -23.12
C ASP A 141 -9.53 -7.03 -21.95
N PHE A 142 -8.71 -8.09 -21.90
CA PHE A 142 -7.64 -8.19 -20.90
C PHE A 142 -6.58 -7.08 -21.03
N LEU A 143 -6.23 -6.71 -22.26
CA LEU A 143 -5.19 -5.71 -22.52
C LEU A 143 -5.68 -4.28 -22.30
N LEU A 144 -6.88 -3.95 -22.76
CA LEU A 144 -7.43 -2.59 -22.76
C LEU A 144 -8.49 -2.33 -21.69
N GLY A 145 -8.96 -3.38 -21.02
CA GLY A 145 -10.03 -3.32 -20.02
C GLY A 145 -11.37 -3.66 -20.63
N SER A 146 -12.42 -3.51 -19.82
CA SER A 146 -13.79 -3.72 -20.27
C SER A 146 -14.10 -2.87 -21.51
N SER A 147 -14.82 -3.46 -22.45
CA SER A 147 -15.24 -2.86 -23.71
C SER A 147 -16.24 -1.72 -23.45
N GLY A 148 -15.74 -0.55 -23.02
CA GLY A 148 -16.48 0.65 -22.66
C GLY A 148 -15.86 1.39 -21.48
N ALA A 149 -15.68 2.71 -21.59
CA ALA A 149 -15.21 3.52 -20.47
C ALA A 149 -16.26 3.52 -19.34
N LEU A 150 -15.84 3.16 -18.11
CA LEU A 150 -16.72 3.07 -16.93
C LEU A 150 -17.89 2.09 -17.13
N LYS A 151 -17.62 0.89 -17.66
CA LYS A 151 -18.64 -0.17 -17.74
C LYS A 151 -19.14 -0.53 -16.34
N PRO A 152 -20.46 -0.65 -16.12
CA PRO A 152 -20.98 -1.12 -14.84
C PRO A 152 -20.61 -2.59 -14.59
N LEU A 153 -20.52 -2.96 -13.32
CA LEU A 153 -20.37 -4.35 -12.91
C LEU A 153 -21.64 -5.14 -13.24
N SER A 154 -21.55 -6.47 -13.30
CA SER A 154 -22.76 -7.28 -13.47
C SER A 154 -23.70 -7.12 -12.27
N ASP A 155 -25.01 -7.23 -12.52
CA ASP A 155 -26.02 -7.18 -11.45
C ASP A 155 -25.74 -8.20 -10.34
N PHE A 156 -25.17 -9.36 -10.69
CA PHE A 156 -24.76 -10.37 -9.73
C PHE A 156 -23.66 -9.84 -8.79
N THR A 157 -22.57 -9.31 -9.34
CA THR A 157 -21.49 -8.74 -8.54
C THR A 157 -22.00 -7.55 -7.73
N CYS A 158 -22.82 -6.72 -8.35
CA CYS A 158 -23.35 -5.53 -7.71
C CYS A 158 -24.17 -5.85 -6.48
N ASN A 159 -25.11 -6.79 -6.57
CA ASN A 159 -25.90 -7.26 -5.45
C ASN A 159 -25.05 -7.90 -4.33
N LYS A 160 -23.94 -8.56 -4.69
CA LYS A 160 -23.01 -9.16 -3.69
C LYS A 160 -22.12 -8.13 -3.00
N LEU A 161 -21.93 -6.96 -3.61
CA LEU A 161 -21.13 -5.85 -3.11
C LEU A 161 -21.97 -4.69 -2.55
N PHE A 162 -23.29 -4.70 -2.76
CA PHE A 162 -24.21 -3.64 -2.34
C PHE A 162 -24.14 -3.33 -0.84
N PHE A 163 -23.77 -4.32 -0.01
CA PHE A 163 -23.56 -4.14 1.43
C PHE A 163 -22.39 -3.21 1.76
N TYR A 164 -21.37 -3.13 0.89
CA TYR A 164 -20.31 -2.14 1.01
C TYR A 164 -20.85 -0.84 0.40
N GLU A 165 -21.37 0.08 1.21
CA GLU A 165 -21.95 1.38 0.82
C GLU A 165 -20.94 2.34 0.16
N LEU A 166 -20.25 1.89 -0.90
CA LEU A 166 -19.31 2.68 -1.67
C LEU A 166 -19.86 2.87 -3.08
N PHE A 167 -20.51 4.02 -3.27
CA PHE A 167 -20.87 4.61 -4.55
C PHE A 167 -21.94 3.89 -5.39
N SER A 168 -22.84 3.10 -4.80
CA SER A 168 -24.12 2.83 -5.45
C SER A 168 -25.01 4.07 -5.29
N HIS A 169 -25.35 4.72 -6.40
CA HIS A 169 -26.50 5.62 -6.38
C HIS A 169 -27.71 4.74 -6.05
N LYS A 170 -28.22 4.90 -4.83
CA LYS A 170 -29.27 4.09 -4.19
C LYS A 170 -30.58 4.01 -4.99
N SER A 171 -30.69 4.75 -6.09
CA SER A 171 -31.86 4.79 -6.97
C SER A 171 -31.81 3.83 -8.16
N ASP A 172 -30.63 3.40 -8.63
CA ASP A 172 -30.50 2.78 -9.96
C ASP A 172 -29.93 1.35 -9.97
N GLU A 173 -29.55 0.78 -8.81
CA GLU A 173 -28.90 -0.55 -8.69
C GLU A 173 -27.57 -0.72 -9.45
N ILE A 174 -27.06 0.35 -10.08
CA ILE A 174 -25.79 0.35 -10.81
C ILE A 174 -24.62 0.54 -9.85
N CYS A 175 -23.57 -0.27 -10.01
CA CYS A 175 -22.29 -0.05 -9.36
C CYS A 175 -21.12 -0.26 -10.33
N TYR A 176 -20.01 0.37 -9.97
CA TYR A 176 -18.79 0.39 -10.77
C TYR A 176 -17.65 -0.33 -10.05
N SER A 177 -16.57 -0.54 -10.79
CA SER A 177 -15.33 -1.20 -10.40
C SER A 177 -14.67 -0.66 -9.11
N VAL A 178 -15.04 0.54 -8.65
CA VAL A 178 -14.64 1.10 -7.34
C VAL A 178 -15.04 0.17 -6.18
N ALA A 179 -16.13 -0.59 -6.33
CA ALA A 179 -16.61 -1.53 -5.32
C ALA A 179 -15.61 -2.66 -4.99
N TYR A 180 -14.62 -2.95 -5.85
CA TYR A 180 -13.60 -3.95 -5.55
C TYR A 180 -12.60 -3.54 -4.46
N HIS A 181 -12.55 -2.25 -4.07
CA HIS A 181 -11.58 -1.64 -3.13
C HIS A 181 -10.09 -1.73 -3.51
N SER A 182 -9.66 -2.81 -4.16
CA SER A 182 -8.32 -3.02 -4.71
C SER A 182 -8.14 -2.18 -5.96
N TYR A 183 -7.13 -1.31 -5.95
CA TYR A 183 -6.80 -0.50 -7.12
C TYR A 183 -6.44 -1.37 -8.32
N ILE A 184 -5.73 -2.48 -8.10
CA ILE A 184 -5.24 -3.33 -9.18
C ILE A 184 -6.41 -3.96 -9.93
N LEU A 185 -7.39 -4.53 -9.20
CA LEU A 185 -8.57 -5.12 -9.82
C LEU A 185 -9.37 -4.08 -10.59
N ARG A 186 -9.55 -2.90 -10.01
CA ARG A 186 -10.23 -1.77 -10.66
C ARG A 186 -9.51 -1.32 -11.93
N ALA A 187 -8.21 -1.09 -11.85
CA ALA A 187 -7.42 -0.61 -12.99
C ALA A 187 -7.42 -1.62 -14.14
N ILE A 188 -7.35 -2.92 -13.84
CA ILE A 188 -7.47 -3.97 -14.86
C ILE A 188 -8.89 -3.98 -15.43
N PHE A 189 -9.91 -3.87 -14.59
CA PHE A 189 -11.30 -3.84 -15.06
C PHE A 189 -11.59 -2.66 -16.01
N ASP A 190 -11.14 -1.46 -15.65
CA ASP A 190 -11.46 -0.23 -16.37
C ASP A 190 -10.53 0.04 -17.57
N HIS A 191 -9.26 -0.35 -17.46
CA HIS A 191 -8.19 0.06 -18.41
C HIS A 191 -7.26 -1.08 -18.83
N GLY A 192 -7.53 -2.30 -18.37
CA GLY A 192 -6.74 -3.48 -18.69
C GLY A 192 -5.33 -3.45 -18.13
N LEU A 193 -4.55 -4.45 -18.54
CA LEU A 193 -3.15 -4.55 -18.17
C LEU A 193 -2.31 -3.39 -18.71
N ILE A 194 -2.66 -2.84 -19.89
CA ILE A 194 -1.94 -1.70 -20.47
C ILE A 194 -2.13 -0.45 -19.64
N GLY A 195 -3.35 -0.16 -19.16
CA GLY A 195 -3.61 0.98 -18.28
C GLY A 195 -2.85 0.87 -16.96
N LEU A 196 -2.88 -0.31 -16.33
CA LEU A 196 -2.11 -0.56 -15.11
C LEU A 196 -0.59 -0.39 -15.35
N LEU A 197 -0.07 -0.93 -16.45
CA LEU A 197 1.33 -0.78 -16.83
C LEU A 197 1.69 0.69 -17.08
N PHE A 198 0.82 1.44 -17.77
CA PHE A 198 1.02 2.86 -18.02
C PHE A 198 1.17 3.65 -16.71
N ILE A 199 0.32 3.40 -15.72
CA ILE A 199 0.41 4.05 -14.40
C ILE A 199 1.74 3.71 -13.71
N CYS A 200 2.14 2.43 -13.72
CA CYS A 200 3.42 2.01 -13.14
C CYS A 200 4.61 2.70 -13.85
N VAL A 201 4.61 2.71 -15.19
CA VAL A 201 5.66 3.34 -16.00
C VAL A 201 5.69 4.86 -15.78
N PHE A 202 4.54 5.51 -15.65
CA PHE A 202 4.43 6.94 -15.37
C PHE A 202 5.08 7.30 -14.02
N TYR A 203 4.79 6.54 -12.97
CA TYR A 203 5.44 6.74 -11.67
C TYR A 203 6.95 6.50 -11.74
N LEU A 204 7.39 5.44 -12.42
CA LEU A 204 8.81 5.19 -12.65
C LEU A 204 9.48 6.34 -13.40
N TYR A 205 8.83 6.86 -14.43
CA TYR A 205 9.33 7.96 -15.25
C TYR A 205 9.48 9.24 -14.44
N ILE A 206 8.46 9.63 -13.67
CA ILE A 206 8.51 10.80 -12.78
C ILE A 206 9.64 10.67 -11.75
N LEU A 207 9.76 9.51 -11.09
CA LEU A 207 10.84 9.28 -10.13
C LEU A 207 12.21 9.32 -10.82
N LYS A 208 12.32 8.82 -12.05
CA LYS A 208 13.55 8.89 -12.84
C LYS A 208 13.94 10.31 -13.22
N LEU A 209 12.97 11.16 -13.58
CA LEU A 209 13.20 12.59 -13.83
C LEU A 209 13.79 13.29 -12.59
N SER A 210 13.36 12.88 -11.39
CA SER A 210 13.93 13.34 -10.12
C SER A 210 15.24 12.64 -9.72
N LYS A 211 15.93 12.01 -10.68
CA LYS A 211 17.27 11.40 -10.53
C LYS A 211 17.33 10.25 -9.53
N PHE A 212 16.22 9.55 -9.28
CA PHE A 212 16.25 8.34 -8.46
C PHE A 212 16.92 7.18 -9.22
N SER A 213 17.64 6.32 -8.48
CA SER A 213 18.16 5.07 -9.05
C SER A 213 17.00 4.11 -9.35
N ILE A 214 17.19 3.18 -10.29
CA ILE A 214 16.12 2.24 -10.64
C ILE A 214 15.67 1.42 -9.42
N LEU A 215 16.60 1.03 -8.55
CA LEU A 215 16.30 0.30 -7.32
C LEU A 215 15.44 1.15 -6.35
N GLN A 216 15.75 2.44 -6.21
CA GLN A 216 14.94 3.35 -5.39
C GLN A 216 13.52 3.51 -5.96
N CYS A 217 13.41 3.65 -7.29
CA CYS A 217 12.11 3.71 -7.95
C CYS A 217 11.29 2.43 -7.72
N LEU A 218 11.92 1.25 -7.84
CA LEU A 218 11.27 -0.04 -7.61
C LEU A 218 10.86 -0.23 -6.15
N ASN A 219 11.64 0.24 -5.17
CA ASN A 219 11.26 0.17 -3.76
C ASN A 219 10.02 1.03 -3.47
N ILE A 220 9.98 2.26 -3.98
CA ILE A 220 8.83 3.15 -3.81
C ILE A 220 7.60 2.57 -4.51
N LEU A 221 7.75 2.15 -5.78
CA LEU A 221 6.66 1.55 -6.54
C LEU A 221 6.15 0.26 -5.90
N GLY A 222 7.05 -0.58 -5.37
CA GLY A 222 6.70 -1.82 -4.70
C GLY A 222 5.85 -1.58 -3.45
N VAL A 223 6.19 -0.57 -2.64
CA VAL A 223 5.36 -0.17 -1.48
C VAL A 223 3.98 0.31 -1.93
N ILE A 224 3.89 1.11 -2.99
CA ILE A 224 2.61 1.59 -3.53
C ILE A 224 1.78 0.40 -4.03
N LEU A 225 2.36 -0.50 -4.84
CA LEU A 225 1.69 -1.68 -5.39
C LEU A 225 1.19 -2.65 -4.31
N LEU A 226 1.98 -2.90 -3.26
CA LEU A 226 1.55 -3.75 -2.15
C LEU A 226 0.35 -3.16 -1.40
N ASN A 227 0.28 -1.82 -1.28
CA ASN A 227 -0.90 -1.16 -0.74
C ASN A 227 -2.07 -1.17 -1.73
N SER A 228 -1.81 -1.06 -3.04
CA SER A 228 -2.81 -1.14 -4.11
C SER A 228 -3.61 -2.45 -4.13
N LEU A 229 -3.07 -3.53 -3.58
CA LEU A 229 -3.79 -4.82 -3.42
C LEU A 229 -4.96 -4.74 -2.44
N SER A 230 -4.97 -3.74 -1.56
CA SER A 230 -5.96 -3.64 -0.48
C SER A 230 -6.80 -2.38 -0.54
N VAL A 231 -6.27 -1.31 -1.12
CA VAL A 231 -6.90 0.00 -1.18
C VAL A 231 -6.59 0.70 -2.50
N SER A 232 -7.31 1.79 -2.79
CA SER A 232 -7.16 2.60 -4.00
C SER A 232 -5.87 3.44 -4.03
N ALA A 233 -4.70 2.84 -3.79
CA ALA A 233 -3.45 3.57 -3.46
C ALA A 233 -3.07 4.65 -4.50
N PHE A 234 -2.94 4.32 -5.79
CA PHE A 234 -2.56 5.32 -6.81
C PHE A 234 -3.58 6.46 -7.00
N ASN A 235 -4.83 6.27 -6.57
CA ASN A 235 -5.88 7.30 -6.59
C ASN A 235 -6.09 7.93 -5.21
N ASN A 236 -5.06 7.94 -4.37
CA ASN A 236 -5.16 8.41 -3.01
C ASN A 236 -4.24 9.62 -2.75
N VAL A 237 -4.77 10.62 -2.02
CA VAL A 237 -4.06 11.84 -1.67
C VAL A 237 -2.75 11.59 -0.91
N PHE A 238 -2.66 10.51 -0.12
CA PHE A 238 -1.47 10.09 0.61
C PHE A 238 -0.34 9.62 -0.31
N VAL A 239 -0.64 8.96 -1.44
CA VAL A 239 0.38 8.65 -2.45
C VAL A 239 0.88 9.94 -3.07
N ILE A 240 -0.04 10.80 -3.50
CA ILE A 240 0.31 12.07 -4.15
C ILE A 240 1.18 12.92 -3.22
N MET A 241 0.81 13.03 -1.94
CA MET A 241 1.59 13.74 -0.94
C MET A 241 2.97 13.11 -0.75
N ALA A 242 3.07 11.79 -0.63
CA ALA A 242 4.37 11.10 -0.55
C ALA A 242 5.25 11.41 -1.77
N VAL A 243 4.68 11.37 -2.97
CA VAL A 243 5.39 11.71 -4.22
C VAL A 243 5.84 13.17 -4.20
N ILE A 244 4.99 14.12 -3.80
CA ILE A 244 5.40 15.53 -3.69
C ILE A 244 6.60 15.70 -2.77
N PHE A 245 6.63 15.05 -1.60
CA PHE A 245 7.81 15.07 -0.72
C PHE A 245 9.04 14.44 -1.39
N LEU A 246 8.88 13.35 -2.13
CA LEU A 246 9.98 12.73 -2.88
C LEU A 246 10.54 13.63 -3.98
N LEU A 247 9.67 14.34 -4.71
CA LEU A 247 10.05 15.23 -5.81
C LEU A 247 10.62 16.56 -5.31
N GLY A 248 10.15 17.06 -4.16
CA GLY A 248 10.61 18.30 -3.54
C GLY A 248 11.99 18.21 -2.89
N VAL A 249 12.58 17.02 -2.80
CA VAL A 249 13.94 16.86 -2.31
C VAL A 249 14.92 17.33 -3.38
N ASP A 250 15.64 18.41 -3.09
CA ASP A 250 16.68 18.91 -3.99
C ASP A 250 17.82 17.89 -4.09
N ARG A 251 18.04 17.40 -5.32
CA ARG A 251 19.11 16.49 -5.70
C ARG A 251 19.98 17.07 -6.81
N SER A 252 19.90 18.38 -7.03
CA SER A 252 20.72 19.11 -8.00
C SER A 252 22.19 19.19 -7.56
N ALA A 253 22.46 19.14 -6.25
CA ALA A 253 23.80 18.90 -5.72
C ALA A 253 24.10 17.38 -5.73
N GLY A 254 25.10 16.96 -6.52
CA GLY A 254 25.51 15.56 -6.72
C GLY A 254 26.10 14.86 -5.48
N TYR A 255 25.38 14.83 -4.37
CA TYR A 255 25.77 14.18 -3.11
C TYR A 255 25.16 12.79 -2.92
N ILE A 256 24.79 12.09 -4.00
CA ILE A 256 24.52 10.65 -3.88
C ILE A 256 25.86 9.94 -4.02
N LYS A 257 26.55 9.76 -2.88
CA LYS A 257 27.54 8.69 -2.75
C LYS A 257 26.82 7.40 -3.16
N LYS A 258 27.30 6.76 -4.23
CA LYS A 258 26.86 5.41 -4.62
C LYS A 258 26.91 4.53 -3.38
N SER A 259 25.74 4.08 -2.90
CA SER A 259 25.67 3.05 -1.88
C SER A 259 26.40 1.81 -2.41
N LYS A 260 27.47 1.41 -1.73
CA LYS A 260 28.00 0.05 -1.83
C LYS A 260 27.04 -0.93 -1.19
#